data_AF-A0A067ERH9-F1
#
_entry.id   AF-A0A067ERH9-F1
#
_cell.length_a   1.000
_cell.length_b   1.000
_cell.length_c   1.000
_cell.angle_alpha   90.00
_cell.angle_beta   90.00
_cell.angle_gamma   90.00
#
_symmetry.space_group_name_H-M   'P 1'
#
loop_
_entity.id
_entity.type
_entity.pdbx_description
1 polymer ?
#
loop_
_entity_poly.entity_id
_entity_poly.type
_entity_poly.pdbx_seq_one_letter_code
_entity_poly.pdbx_strand_id
1 'polypeptide(L)' 'MAIQTNSLFALLILLGSASISNFVAAAKITNNYDTAFFNRTSFPPGFIFGTASSAYQYEGAATEGGRGPSLWDTYTHRHP' A
#
# COMPACT_ATOMS: atom_id res chain seq x y z
N MET A 1 26.01 52.67 -7.26
CA MET A 1 25.61 51.81 -8.40
C MET A 1 25.48 50.32 -8.04
N ALA A 2 26.10 49.80 -6.96
CA ALA A 2 26.03 48.37 -6.57
C ALA A 2 24.71 47.90 -5.91
N ILE A 3 23.92 48.81 -5.32
CA ILE A 3 22.66 48.46 -4.64
C ILE A 3 21.56 48.08 -5.66
N GLN A 4 21.58 48.70 -6.85
CA GLN A 4 20.60 48.43 -7.90
C GLN A 4 20.83 47.07 -8.57
N THR A 5 22.08 46.65 -8.74
CA THR A 5 22.45 45.35 -9.31
C THR A 5 22.10 44.18 -8.40
N ASN A 6 22.24 44.32 -7.08
CA ASN A 6 21.86 43.28 -6.12
C ASN A 6 20.34 43.07 -6.06
N SER A 7 19.56 44.15 -6.18
CA SER A 7 18.09 44.07 -6.19
C SER A 7 17.55 43.41 -7.47
N LEU A 8 18.16 43.67 -8.62
CA LEU A 8 17.80 43.03 -9.89
C LEU A 8 18.11 41.53 -9.90
N PHE A 9 19.23 41.12 -9.31
CA PHE A 9 19.60 39.71 -9.22
C PHE A 9 18.64 38.91 -8.31
N ALA A 10 18.22 39.52 -7.20
CA ALA A 10 17.22 38.93 -6.30
C ALA A 10 15.84 38.76 -6.99
N LEU A 11 15.44 39.73 -7.82
CA LEU A 11 14.18 39.66 -8.58
C LEU A 11 14.20 38.54 -9.64
N LEU A 12 15.34 38.35 -10.32
CA LEU A 12 15.53 37.26 -11.28
C LEU A 12 15.43 35.88 -10.63
N ILE A 13 16.03 35.70 -9.44
CA ILE A 13 15.92 34.45 -8.67
C ILE A 13 14.47 34.20 -8.24
N LEU A 14 13.77 35.24 -7.79
CA LEU A 14 12.38 35.14 -7.34
C LEU A 14 11.41 34.80 -8.48
N LEU A 15 11.61 35.39 -9.66
CA LEU A 15 10.80 35.09 -10.85
C LEU A 15 11.10 33.68 -11.39
N GLY A 16 12.37 33.26 -11.37
CA GLY A 16 12.76 31.91 -11.79
C GLY A 16 12.19 30.81 -10.89
N SER A 17 12.17 31.01 -9.58
CA SER A 17 11.65 30.01 -8.62
C SER A 17 10.13 29.83 -8.71
N ALA A 18 9.39 30.89 -9.04
CA ALA A 18 7.95 30.82 -9.31
C ALA A 18 7.62 29.93 -10.53
N SER A 19 8.43 30.00 -11.60
CA SER A 19 8.24 29.15 -12.78
C SER A 19 8.56 27.68 -12.54
N ILE A 20 9.57 27.38 -11.71
CA ILE A 20 9.94 25.99 -11.37
C ILE A 20 8.84 25.32 -10.52
N SER A 21 8.21 26.08 -9.64
CA SER A 21 7.14 25.59 -8.75
C SER A 21 5.91 25.12 -9.54
N ASN A 22 5.53 25.83 -10.60
CA ASN A 22 4.42 25.46 -11.48
C ASN A 22 4.70 24.20 -12.32
N PHE A 23 5.97 23.96 -12.69
CA PHE A 23 6.37 22.77 -13.45
C PHE A 23 6.33 21.49 -12.60
N VAL A 24 6.72 21.57 -11.32
CA VAL A 24 6.66 20.43 -10.38
C VAL A 24 5.22 20.03 -10.05
N ALA A 25 4.30 21.00 -9.98
CA ALA A 25 2.87 20.72 -9.78
C ALA A 25 2.23 20.03 -11.00
N ALA A 26 2.61 20.41 -12.22
CA ALA A 26 2.12 19.80 -13.46
C ALA A 26 2.70 18.39 -13.71
N ALA A 27 3.91 18.11 -13.22
CA ALA A 27 4.56 16.80 -13.32
C ALA A 27 4.12 15.79 -12.25
N LYS A 28 3.11 16.11 -11.43
CA LYS A 28 2.50 15.14 -10.52
C LYS A 28 1.75 14.10 -11.37
N ILE A 29 2.48 13.10 -11.85
CA ILE A 29 1.93 11.87 -12.42
C ILE A 29 1.16 11.20 -11.28
N THR A 30 -0.10 11.58 -11.16
CA THR A 30 -1.05 10.87 -10.34
C THR A 30 -1.34 9.61 -11.12
N ASN A 31 -0.67 8.50 -10.76
CA ASN A 31 -0.99 7.20 -11.32
C ASN A 31 -2.43 6.88 -10.90
N ASN A 32 -3.38 7.25 -11.75
CA ASN A 32 -4.76 6.90 -11.58
C ASN A 32 -4.90 5.47 -12.10
N TYR A 33 -4.57 4.51 -11.24
CA TYR A 33 -4.89 3.12 -11.50
C TYR A 33 -6.41 3.01 -11.40
N ASP A 34 -7.08 3.22 -12.53
CA ASP A 34 -8.52 3.06 -12.62
C ASP A 34 -8.85 1.57 -12.39
N THR A 35 -9.08 1.23 -11.11
CA THR A 35 -9.48 -0.11 -10.71
C THR A 35 -10.97 -0.34 -10.91
N ALA A 36 -11.74 0.65 -11.40
CA ALA A 36 -13.19 0.49 -11.62
C ALA A 36 -13.48 -0.63 -12.63
N PHE A 37 -12.56 -0.89 -13.54
CA PHE A 37 -12.64 -1.97 -14.52
C PHE A 37 -12.08 -3.32 -14.04
N PHE A 38 -11.48 -3.41 -12.85
CA PHE A 38 -10.99 -4.66 -12.27
C PHE A 38 -12.06 -5.27 -11.36
N ASN A 39 -12.98 -6.03 -11.96
CA ASN A 39 -14.09 -6.65 -11.26
C ASN A 39 -14.33 -8.09 -11.76
N ARG A 40 -15.41 -8.73 -11.32
CA ARG A 40 -15.68 -10.14 -11.66
C ARG A 40 -15.81 -10.40 -13.18
N THR A 41 -16.23 -9.42 -13.97
CA THR A 41 -16.32 -9.55 -15.43
C THR A 41 -14.96 -9.60 -16.11
N SER A 42 -13.88 -9.25 -15.41
CA SER A 42 -12.50 -9.36 -15.90
C SER A 42 -12.00 -10.81 -15.94
N PHE A 43 -12.78 -11.77 -15.42
CA PHE A 43 -12.42 -13.19 -15.35
C PHE A 43 -13.37 -14.03 -16.22
N PRO A 44 -12.92 -15.18 -16.79
CA PRO A 44 -13.78 -16.04 -17.59
C PRO A 44 -15.02 -16.53 -16.83
N PRO A 45 -16.14 -16.81 -17.54
CA PRO A 45 -17.28 -17.48 -16.94
C PRO A 45 -16.87 -18.79 -16.25
N GLY A 46 -17.32 -18.99 -15.02
CA GLY A 46 -16.96 -20.16 -14.21
C GLY A 46 -15.68 -20.03 -13.41
N PHE A 47 -14.98 -18.89 -13.44
CA PHE A 47 -13.84 -18.66 -12.55
C PHE A 47 -14.27 -18.72 -11.07
N ILE A 48 -13.61 -19.60 -10.30
CA ILE A 48 -13.90 -19.80 -8.89
C ILE A 48 -13.04 -18.86 -8.04
N PHE A 49 -13.71 -18.02 -7.28
CA PHE A 49 -13.11 -17.27 -6.18
C PHE A 49 -13.50 -17.95 -4.89
N GLY A 50 -12.53 -18.16 -4.01
CA GLY A 50 -12.75 -18.80 -2.73
C GLY A 50 -11.84 -18.22 -1.66
N THR A 51 -11.99 -18.76 -0.45
CA THR A 51 -11.13 -18.49 0.70
C THR A 51 -10.63 -19.81 1.26
N ALA A 52 -9.54 -19.78 2.00
CA ALA A 52 -8.95 -20.94 2.65
C ALA A 52 -8.57 -20.61 4.10
N SER A 53 -8.65 -21.60 4.97
CA SER A 53 -8.21 -21.56 6.36
C SER A 53 -7.45 -22.84 6.72
N SER A 54 -6.86 -22.88 7.91
CA SER A 54 -6.29 -24.11 8.46
C SER A 54 -6.87 -24.39 9.85
N ALA A 55 -6.93 -25.69 10.21
CA ALA A 55 -7.57 -26.15 11.43
C ALA A 55 -6.97 -25.49 12.69
N TYR A 56 -5.65 -25.56 12.87
CA TYR A 56 -4.99 -25.02 14.06
C TYR A 56 -5.13 -23.50 14.19
N GLN A 57 -5.23 -22.77 13.06
CA GLN A 57 -5.37 -21.32 13.09
C GLN A 57 -6.79 -20.85 13.43
N TYR A 58 -7.82 -21.65 13.15
CA TYR A 58 -9.21 -21.17 13.20
C TYR A 58 -10.16 -21.98 14.07
N GLU A 59 -9.99 -23.30 14.19
CA GLU A 59 -10.98 -24.14 14.87
C GLU A 59 -10.99 -23.93 16.40
N GLY A 60 -9.80 -23.81 17.01
CA GLY A 60 -9.69 -23.78 18.47
C GLY A 60 -10.06 -25.14 19.08
N ALA A 61 -10.79 -25.12 20.20
CA ALA A 61 -11.32 -26.32 20.88
C ALA A 61 -10.26 -27.44 21.05
N ALA A 62 -9.00 -27.05 21.33
CA ALA A 62 -7.85 -27.94 21.19
C ALA A 62 -7.89 -29.16 22.13
N THR A 63 -8.65 -29.09 23.22
CA THR A 63 -8.83 -30.14 24.24
C THR A 63 -10.26 -30.67 24.33
N GLU A 64 -11.13 -30.36 23.37
CA GLU A 64 -12.55 -30.74 23.40
C GLU A 64 -12.83 -31.93 22.45
N GLY A 65 -14.00 -32.55 22.58
CA GLY A 65 -14.53 -33.52 21.61
C GLY A 65 -13.71 -34.80 21.42
N GLY A 66 -12.79 -35.11 22.33
CA GLY A 66 -11.89 -36.27 22.19
C GLY A 66 -10.76 -36.08 21.18
N ARG A 67 -10.48 -34.84 20.75
CA ARG A 67 -9.35 -34.50 19.86
C ARG A 67 -8.02 -34.83 20.54
N GLY A 68 -7.15 -35.56 19.84
CA GLY A 68 -5.76 -35.78 20.28
C GLY A 68 -4.87 -34.55 20.04
N PRO A 69 -3.79 -34.37 20.82
CA PRO A 69 -2.88 -33.24 20.67
C PRO A 69 -2.15 -33.29 19.33
N SER A 70 -2.07 -32.14 18.66
CA SER A 70 -1.23 -31.97 17.48
C SER A 70 0.21 -31.59 17.86
N LEU A 71 1.10 -31.61 16.86
CA LEU A 71 2.47 -31.11 17.04
C LEU A 71 2.48 -29.62 17.40
N TRP A 72 1.59 -28.83 16.79
CA TRP A 72 1.45 -27.41 17.10
C TRP A 72 1.01 -27.16 18.55
N ASP A 73 0.06 -27.96 19.07
CA ASP A 73 -0.29 -27.95 20.49
C ASP A 73 0.94 -28.20 21.35
N THR A 74 1.71 -29.26 21.04
CA THR A 74 2.88 -29.61 21.83
C THR A 74 3.94 -28.51 21.82
N TYR A 75 4.19 -27.90 20.67
CA TYR A 75 5.21 -26.88 20.50
C TYR A 75 4.87 -25.60 21.26
N THR A 76 3.67 -25.05 21.05
CA THR A 76 3.27 -23.75 21.62
C THR A 76 3.14 -23.79 23.15
N HIS A 77 2.71 -24.92 23.72
CA HIS A 77 2.66 -25.07 25.19
C HIS A 77 4.03 -25.28 25.83
N ARG A 78 5.03 -25.79 25.09
CA ARG A 78 6.38 -26.05 25.60
C ARG A 78 7.34 -24.87 25.42
N HIS A 79 7.01 -23.92 24.54
CA HIS A 79 7.88 -22.79 24.18
C HIS A 79 7.08 -21.47 24.10
N PRO A 80 6.76 -20.84 25.25
CA PRO A 80 5.97 -19.61 25.31
C PRO A 80 6.76 -18.35 24.93
#